data_AF-A0A7C0U3F8-F1
#
_entry.id   AF-A0A7C0U3F8-F1
#
_cell.length_a   1.000
_cell.length_b   1.000
_cell.length_c   1.000
_cell.angle_alpha   90.00
_cell.angle_beta   90.00
_cell.angle_gamma   90.00
#
_symmetry.space_group_name_H-M   'P 1'
#
loop_
_entity.id
_entity.type
_entity.pdbx_description
1 polymer ?
#
loop_
_entity_poly.entity_id
_entity_poly.type
_entity_poly.pdbx_seq_one_letter_code
_entity_poly.pdbx_strand_id
1 'polypeptide(L)' 'MAKVGDKVYILTSPRTFRMGIADKVGKVLAKLTKNIYEVEIEGKKFNLDETEFRTYIEDDNEIDYSGAEHGGWG' A
#
# COMPACT_ATOMS: atom_id res chain seq x y z
N MET A 1 -6.31 -7.02 6.32
CA MET A 1 -5.25 -6.86 7.34
C MET A 1 -3.91 -7.07 6.64
N ALA A 2 -3.01 -6.08 6.68
CA ALA A 2 -1.70 -6.15 6.02
C ALA A 2 -0.81 -7.22 6.67
N LYS A 3 -0.03 -7.95 5.87
CA LYS A 3 0.91 -8.98 6.29
C LYS A 3 2.34 -8.44 6.26
N VAL A 4 3.22 -9.06 7.04
CA VAL A 4 4.66 -8.80 6.97
C VAL A 4 5.16 -9.13 5.57
N GLY A 5 5.86 -8.18 4.96
CA GLY A 5 6.33 -8.26 3.57
C GLY A 5 5.46 -7.51 2.56
N ASP A 6 4.21 -7.19 2.90
CA ASP A 6 3.33 -6.44 2.00
C ASP A 6 3.85 -5.02 1.75
N LYS A 7 3.65 -4.54 0.52
CA LYS A 7 3.74 -3.13 0.22
C LYS A 7 2.46 -2.44 0.69
N VAL A 8 2.62 -1.30 1.34
CA VAL A 8 1.52 -0.47 1.84
C VAL A 8 1.71 0.95 1.35
N TYR A 9 0.62 1.61 0.98
CA TYR A 9 0.63 3.02 0.64
C TYR A 9 0.23 3.84 1.87
N ILE A 10 1.04 4.85 2.19
CA ILE A 10 0.84 5.69 3.38
C ILE A 10 -0.17 6.78 3.06
N LEU A 11 -1.25 6.81 3.84
CA LEU A 11 -2.31 7.78 3.68
C LEU A 11 -1.86 9.17 4.13
N THR A 12 -2.33 10.18 3.41
CA THR A 12 -2.11 11.57 3.76
C THR A 12 -2.91 11.92 5.01
N SER A 13 -2.18 12.17 6.10
CA SER A 13 -2.68 12.62 7.40
C SER A 13 -1.79 13.75 7.91
N PRO A 14 -2.25 14.62 8.82
CA PRO A 14 -1.40 15.68 9.39
C PRO A 14 -0.08 15.15 9.97
N ARG A 15 -0.10 13.94 10.52
CA ARG A 15 1.07 13.24 11.06
C ARG A 15 2.03 12.75 9.98
N THR A 16 1.55 11.97 9.01
CA THR A 16 2.36 11.43 7.92
C THR A 16 2.90 12.54 7.01
N PHE A 17 2.14 13.63 6.85
CA PHE A 17 2.59 14.85 6.16
C PHE A 17 3.72 15.54 6.91
N ARG A 18 3.59 15.75 8.24
CA ARG A 18 4.65 16.35 9.06
C ARG A 18 5.93 15.49 9.09
N MET A 19 5.79 14.19 8.94
CA MET A 19 6.89 13.23 8.84
C MET A 19 7.52 13.15 7.43
N GLY A 20 6.88 13.74 6.42
CA GLY A 20 7.35 13.69 5.03
C GLY A 20 7.22 12.33 4.35
N ILE A 21 6.30 11.48 4.87
CA ILE A 21 6.06 10.11 4.38
C ILE A 21 4.65 9.92 3.80
N ALA A 22 3.83 10.97 3.79
CA ALA A 22 2.53 10.95 3.11
C ALA A 22 2.71 10.65 1.62
N ASP A 23 1.78 9.92 1.02
CA ASP A 23 1.79 9.53 -0.40
C ASP A 23 2.94 8.59 -0.80
N LYS A 24 3.74 8.12 0.17
CA LYS A 24 4.84 7.18 -0.12
C LYS A 24 4.37 5.73 -0.02
N VAL A 25 5.10 4.85 -0.71
CA VAL A 25 4.97 3.40 -0.55
C VAL A 25 6.00 2.93 0.47
N GLY A 26 5.54 2.13 1.42
CA GLY A 26 6.37 1.45 2.40
C GLY A 26 6.21 -0.06 2.34
N LYS A 27 7.08 -0.77 3.06
CA LYS A 27 7.03 -2.23 3.22
C LYS A 27 6.83 -2.58 4.68
N VAL A 28 5.84 -3.42 4.99
CA VAL A 28 5.59 -3.88 6.36
C VAL A 28 6.73 -4.82 6.78
N LEU A 29 7.47 -4.46 7.83
CA LEU A 29 8.55 -5.27 8.39
C LEU A 29 8.05 -6.17 9.53
N ALA A 30 7.19 -5.65 10.39
CA ALA A 30 6.68 -6.38 11.54
C ALA A 30 5.34 -5.82 12.02
N LYS A 31 4.56 -6.65 12.70
CA LYS A 31 3.39 -6.22 13.46
C LYS A 31 3.77 -6.10 14.93
N LEU A 32 3.83 -4.87 15.45
CA LEU A 32 4.26 -4.62 16.83
C LEU A 32 3.13 -4.84 17.83
N THR A 33 1.92 -4.38 17.50
CA THR A 33 0.72 -4.56 18.33
C THR A 33 -0.48 -4.90 17.45
N LYS A 34 -1.69 -4.98 18.04
CA LYS A 34 -2.91 -5.28 17.28
C LYS A 34 -3.11 -4.32 16.08
N ASN A 35 -2.79 -3.03 16.28
CA ASN A 35 -3.04 -1.95 15.31
C ASN A 35 -1.77 -1.25 14.81
N ILE A 36 -0.61 -1.43 15.47
CA ILE A 36 0.65 -0.76 15.09
C ILE A 36 1.58 -1.71 14.34
N TYR A 37 2.11 -1.22 13.21
CA TYR A 37 2.98 -1.93 12.29
C TYR A 37 4.28 -1.14 12.10
N GLU A 38 5.40 -1.87 12.05
CA GLU A 38 6.69 -1.32 11.64
C GLU A 38 6.74 -1.36 10.11
N VAL A 39 6.84 -0.18 9.49
CA VAL A 39 6.86 0.01 8.04
C VAL A 39 8.16 0.69 7.63
N GLU A 40 8.86 0.13 6.64
CA GLU A 40 10.04 0.73 6.04
C GLU A 40 9.66 1.61 4.84
N ILE A 41 10.08 2.87 4.86
CA ILE A 41 9.83 3.86 3.81
C ILE A 41 11.17 4.52 3.50
N GLU A 42 11.63 4.42 2.25
CA GLU A 42 12.93 4.97 1.79
C GLU A 42 14.12 4.55 2.68
N GLY A 43 14.13 3.31 3.16
CA GLY A 43 15.19 2.78 4.03
C GLY A 43 15.14 3.28 5.49
N LYS A 44 14.09 3.99 5.89
CA LYS A 44 13.83 4.38 7.28
C LYS A 44 12.62 3.63 7.82
N LYS A 45 12.68 3.27 9.10
CA LYS A 45 11.62 2.52 9.79
C LYS A 45 10.69 3.47 10.54
N PHE A 46 9.38 3.26 10.39
CA PHE A 46 8.33 4.05 11.01
C PHE A 46 7.29 3.14 11.67
N ASN A 47 6.80 3.57 12.83
CA ASN A 47 5.72 2.88 13.53
C ASN A 47 4.39 3.58 13.19
N LEU A 48 3.60 2.90 12.37
CA LEU A 48 2.35 3.41 11.83
C LEU A 48 1.18 2.58 12.31
N ASP A 49 0.06 3.24 12.57
CA ASP A 49 -1.21 2.58 12.83
C ASP A 49 -1.82 2.05 11.52
N GLU A 50 -2.59 0.97 11.56
CA GLU A 50 -3.27 0.43 10.38
C GLU A 50 -4.24 1.40 9.71
N THR A 51 -4.65 2.46 10.42
CA THR A 51 -5.44 3.56 9.84
C THR A 51 -4.62 4.57 9.05
N GLU A 52 -3.27 4.56 9.19
CA GLU A 52 -2.36 5.48 8.51
C GLU A 52 -1.87 4.95 7.17
N PHE A 53 -2.16 3.70 6.82
CA PHE A 53 -1.76 3.10 5.55
C PHE A 53 -2.80 2.11 5.03
N ARG A 54 -2.72 1.79 3.75
CA ARG A 54 -3.57 0.77 3.12
C ARG A 54 -2.69 -0.22 2.41
N THR A 55 -3.05 -1.51 2.45
CA THR A 55 -2.36 -2.52 1.65
C THR A 55 -2.42 -2.09 0.20
N TYR A 56 -1.25 -1.91 -0.40
CA TYR A 56 -1.12 -1.63 -1.80
C TYR A 56 -1.27 -2.98 -2.49
N ILE A 57 -2.50 -3.24 -2.94
CA ILE A 57 -2.75 -4.36 -3.83
C ILE A 57 -2.38 -3.82 -5.19
N GLU A 58 -1.18 -4.17 -5.67
CA GLU A 58 -0.93 -4.23 -7.12
C GLU A 58 -1.92 -5.27 -7.62
N ASP A 59 -3.13 -4.82 -7.99
CA ASP A 59 -3.93 -5.58 -8.91
C ASP A 59 -3.06 -5.62 -10.16
N ASP A 60 -2.63 -6.82 -10.54
CA ASP A 60 -2.43 -7.24 -11.92
C ASP A 60 -3.76 -7.07 -12.69
N ASN A 61 -4.40 -5.92 -12.56
CA ASN A 61 -5.21 -5.32 -13.59
C ASN A 61 -4.20 -4.69 -14.58
N GLU A 62 -3.32 -5.53 -15.15
CA GLU A 62 -3.34 -5.61 -16.60
C GLU A 62 -4.82 -5.76 -16.96
N ILE A 63 -5.45 -4.64 -17.31
CA ILE A 63 -6.40 -4.73 -18.39
C ILE A 63 -5.54 -5.30 -19.52
N ASP A 64 -5.58 -6.61 -19.72
CA ASP A 64 -4.99 -7.27 -20.88
C ASP A 64 -5.67 -6.63 -22.09
N TYR A 65 -5.07 -5.55 -22.57
CA TYR A 65 -5.41 -4.92 -23.83
C TYR A 65 -4.67 -5.69 -24.93
N SER A 66 -4.72 -7.02 -24.88
CA SER A 66 -4.45 -7.88 -26.02
C SER A 66 -5.79 -8.06 -26.71
N GLY A 67 -6.16 -7.08 -27.54
CA GLY A 67 -7.38 -7.13 -28.33
C GLY A 67 -7.51 -8.44 -29.11
N ALA A 68 -8.52 -9.24 -28.77
CA ALA A 68 -9.03 -10.32 -29.59
C ALA A 68 -10.57 -10.37 -29.47
N GLU A 69 -11.22 -9.80 -30.50
CA GLU A 69 -12.57 -10.12 -30.99
C GLU A 69 -13.79 -9.70 -30.15
N HIS A 70 -14.09 -8.39 -30.16
CA HIS A 70 -15.47 -7.90 -30.03
C HIS A 70 -16.23 -8.22 -31.33
N GLY A 71 -16.68 -9.46 -31.47
CA GLY A 71 -17.61 -9.90 -32.51
C GLY A 71 -18.94 -10.33 -31.90
N GLY A 72 -19.96 -9.45 -31.98
CA GLY A 72 -21.36 -9.83 -31.80
C GLY A 72 -22.10 -9.07 -30.71
N TRP A 73 -22.67 -7.93 -31.09
CA TRP A 73 -23.98 -7.52 -30.57
C TRP A 73 -25.02 -8.23 -31.43
N GLY A 74 -25.88 -9.06 -30.81
CA GLY A 74 -26.96 -9.79 -31.49
C GLY A 74 -27.71 -10.70 -30.55
#